data_AF-A0AAD2X9V0-F1
#
_entry.id   AF-A0AAD2X9V0-F1
#
_cell.length_a   1.000
_cell.length_b   1.000
_cell.length_c   1.000
_cell.angle_alpha   90.00
_cell.angle_beta   90.00
_cell.angle_gamma   90.00
#
_symmetry.space_group_name_H-M   'P 1'
#
loop_
_entity.id
_entity.type
_entity.pdbx_description
1 polymer ?
#
loop_
_entity_poly.entity_id
_entity_poly.type
_entity_poly.pdbx_seq_one_letter_code
_entity_poly.pdbx_strand_id
1 'polypeptide(L)'
;MFGENNTQKLKLVAESFIPSLPKEATIIIDTTYFSRTFGVMLFQDATSGKILYRKFVKNETNKEYLSGLEDIKDGGTKIVSVVCDGHTGLLQAITSCPVQMCQFHQLQIIRRLLTNNSHLPASIELLALARKMFTIGKEQFLMEFGKWCARWEDFLNERTTLISGKTTYTHRRLRTAKRSLRTHLKWLFYI
;
A
#
# COMPACT_ATOMS: atom_id res chain seq x y z
N MET A 1 -25.97 16.31 10.99
CA MET A 1 -26.71 15.26 11.70
C MET A 1 -26.82 14.06 10.77
N PHE A 2 -26.21 12.93 11.12
CA PHE A 2 -26.44 11.67 10.42
C PHE A 2 -27.83 11.19 10.82
N GLY A 3 -28.79 11.18 9.89
CA GLY A 3 -30.15 10.75 10.15
C GLY A 3 -30.21 9.26 10.47
N GLU A 4 -31.04 8.89 11.46
CA GLU A 4 -31.25 7.53 11.98
C GLU A 4 -31.50 6.48 10.88
N ASN A 5 -32.06 6.89 9.74
CA ASN A 5 -32.32 6.05 8.57
C ASN A 5 -31.06 5.41 7.93
N ASN A 6 -29.88 6.04 8.02
CA ASN A 6 -28.66 5.47 7.41
C ASN A 6 -28.02 4.40 8.30
N THR A 7 -28.17 4.54 9.62
CA THR A 7 -27.64 3.59 10.61
C THR A 7 -28.37 2.25 10.54
N GLN A 8 -29.69 2.28 10.27
CA GLN A 8 -30.52 1.08 10.17
C GLN A 8 -30.25 0.28 8.89
N LYS A 9 -30.02 0.96 7.75
CA LYS A 9 -29.58 0.32 6.50
C LYS A 9 -28.19 -0.29 6.61
N LEU A 10 -27.25 0.37 7.30
CA LEU A 10 -25.91 -0.18 7.54
C LEU A 10 -25.94 -1.42 8.45
N LYS A 11 -26.81 -1.45 9.47
CA LYS A 11 -27.05 -2.66 10.29
C LYS A 11 -27.57 -3.83 9.45
N LEU A 12 -28.58 -3.61 8.60
CA LEU A 12 -29.13 -4.64 7.71
C LEU A 12 -28.10 -5.17 6.70
N VAL A 13 -27.27 -4.27 6.16
CA VAL A 13 -26.15 -4.68 5.30
C VAL A 13 -25.12 -5.46 6.11
N ALA A 14 -24.81 -5.07 7.35
CA ALA A 14 -23.86 -5.76 8.23
C ALA A 14 -24.28 -7.21 8.52
N GLU A 15 -25.55 -7.42 8.86
CA GLU A 15 -26.15 -8.69 9.29
C GLU A 15 -26.29 -9.73 8.16
N SER A 16 -26.26 -9.32 6.89
CA SER A 16 -26.40 -10.23 5.73
C SER A 16 -25.09 -10.83 5.22
N PHE A 17 -23.94 -10.51 5.84
CA PHE A 17 -22.65 -11.03 5.39
C PHE A 17 -22.32 -12.36 6.04
N ILE A 18 -22.23 -13.39 5.20
CA ILE A 18 -21.77 -14.72 5.59
C ILE A 18 -20.33 -14.87 5.06
N PRO A 19 -19.32 -14.87 5.95
CA PRO A 19 -17.94 -15.04 5.52
C PRO A 19 -17.74 -16.45 4.95
N SER A 20 -17.05 -16.51 3.80
CA SER A 20 -16.58 -17.78 3.23
C SER A 20 -15.15 -17.99 3.72
N LEU A 21 -14.92 -18.97 4.58
CA LEU A 21 -13.60 -19.23 5.16
C LEU A 21 -12.93 -20.41 4.44
N PRO A 22 -11.98 -20.17 3.53
CA PRO A 22 -11.23 -21.24 2.87
C PRO A 22 -10.24 -21.90 3.85
N LYS A 23 -9.71 -23.07 3.49
CA LYS A 23 -8.66 -23.73 4.31
C LYS A 23 -7.40 -22.88 4.43
N GLU A 24 -7.04 -22.19 3.36
CA GLU A 24 -5.90 -21.28 3.30
C GLU A 24 -6.19 -20.09 2.39
N ALA A 25 -5.57 -18.94 2.68
CA ALA A 25 -5.73 -17.73 1.89
C ALA A 25 -4.51 -16.82 1.95
N THR A 26 -4.26 -16.11 0.85
CA THR A 26 -3.46 -14.88 0.85
C THR A 26 -4.43 -13.71 0.98
N ILE A 27 -4.27 -12.91 2.02
CA ILE A 27 -5.26 -11.90 2.39
C ILE A 27 -4.84 -10.54 1.88
N ILE A 28 -5.65 -9.93 1.02
CA ILE A 28 -5.55 -8.52 0.67
C ILE A 28 -6.37 -7.72 1.67
N ILE A 29 -5.70 -6.79 2.35
CA ILE A 29 -6.31 -5.87 3.30
C ILE A 29 -6.37 -4.49 2.65
N ASP A 30 -7.54 -3.88 2.68
CA ASP A 30 -7.73 -2.49 2.28
C ASP A 30 -8.81 -1.83 3.13
N THR A 31 -8.71 -0.51 3.29
CA THR A 31 -9.74 0.28 3.97
C THR A 31 -10.18 1.43 3.07
N THR A 32 -11.49 1.48 2.80
CA THR A 32 -12.10 2.56 2.02
C THR A 32 -12.95 3.46 2.91
N TYR A 33 -12.63 4.75 2.93
CA TYR A 33 -13.41 5.77 3.61
C TYR A 33 -14.48 6.37 2.69
N PHE A 34 -15.73 6.40 3.16
CA PHE A 34 -16.84 7.06 2.45
C PHE A 34 -17.24 8.40 3.11
N SER A 35 -16.74 8.68 4.31
CA SER A 35 -16.79 9.99 4.94
C SER A 35 -15.67 10.15 5.97
N ARG A 36 -15.55 11.34 6.58
CA ARG A 36 -14.56 11.60 7.65
C ARG A 36 -14.77 10.76 8.92
N THR A 37 -15.92 10.13 9.07
CA THR A 37 -16.29 9.36 10.28
C THR A 37 -16.66 7.91 9.98
N PHE A 38 -16.49 7.47 8.73
CA PHE A 38 -16.96 6.16 8.30
C PHE A 38 -16.10 5.61 7.16
N GLY A 39 -15.48 4.46 7.44
CA GLY A 39 -14.80 3.62 6.48
C GLY A 39 -15.14 2.14 6.70
N VAL A 40 -14.80 1.35 5.69
CA VAL A 40 -14.97 -0.11 5.69
C VAL A 40 -13.61 -0.73 5.45
N MET A 41 -13.14 -1.50 6.42
CA MET A 41 -11.97 -2.35 6.32
C MET A 41 -12.40 -3.71 5.74
N LEU A 42 -11.71 -4.17 4.71
CA LEU A 42 -11.99 -5.40 3.99
C LEU A 42 -10.77 -6.32 4.01
N PHE A 43 -11.03 -7.61 4.20
CA PHE A 43 -10.04 -8.68 4.11
C PHE A 43 -10.54 -9.63 3.04
N GLN A 44 -9.86 -9.64 1.91
CA GLN A 44 -10.25 -10.40 0.72
C GLN A 44 -9.23 -11.50 0.47
N ASP A 45 -9.70 -12.71 0.12
CA ASP A 45 -8.81 -13.72 -0.43
C ASP A 45 -8.36 -13.31 -1.84
N ALA A 46 -7.06 -13.18 -2.03
CA ALA A 46 -6.45 -12.80 -3.30
C ALA A 46 -6.79 -13.76 -4.44
N THR A 47 -7.04 -15.04 -4.13
CA THR A 47 -7.28 -16.08 -5.14
C THR A 47 -8.74 -16.08 -5.59
N SER A 48 -9.68 -16.17 -4.65
CA SER A 48 -11.10 -16.26 -4.97
C SER A 48 -11.80 -14.91 -5.12
N GLY A 49 -11.18 -13.81 -4.66
CA GLY A 49 -11.80 -12.49 -4.59
C GLY A 49 -12.91 -12.39 -3.54
N LYS A 50 -13.14 -13.43 -2.73
CA LYS A 50 -14.17 -13.42 -1.68
C LYS A 50 -13.71 -12.62 -0.47
N ILE A 51 -14.64 -11.85 0.10
CA ILE A 51 -14.41 -11.18 1.37
C ILE A 51 -14.49 -12.23 2.49
N LEU A 52 -13.42 -12.34 3.27
CA LEU A 52 -13.30 -13.24 4.42
C LEU A 52 -13.75 -12.54 5.70
N TYR A 53 -13.46 -11.24 5.81
CA TYR A 53 -13.84 -10.42 6.95
C TYR A 53 -14.05 -8.98 6.50
N ARG A 54 -14.93 -8.28 7.21
CA ARG A 54 -15.09 -6.85 7.05
C ARG A 54 -15.43 -6.19 8.37
N LYS A 55 -15.03 -4.94 8.52
CA LYS A 55 -15.31 -4.14 9.71
C LYS A 55 -15.60 -2.69 9.36
N PHE A 56 -16.64 -2.15 9.97
CA PHE A 56 -16.90 -0.72 9.92
C PHE A 56 -16.02 -0.01 10.92
N VAL A 57 -15.26 0.98 10.46
CA VAL A 57 -14.27 1.69 11.27
C VAL A 57 -14.49 3.20 11.17
N LYS A 58 -14.24 3.91 12.29
CA LYS A 58 -14.14 5.38 12.28
C LYS A 58 -12.72 5.82 11.95
N ASN A 59 -11.74 5.14 12.53
CA ASN A 59 -10.31 5.39 12.33
C ASN A 59 -9.62 4.04 12.09
N GLU A 60 -8.64 4.01 11.20
CA GLU A 60 -7.75 2.88 11.03
C GLU A 60 -6.75 2.81 12.19
N THR A 61 -6.60 1.64 12.77
CA THR A 61 -5.52 1.36 13.72
C THR A 61 -4.95 -0.02 13.46
N ASN A 62 -3.67 -0.22 13.77
CA ASN A 62 -3.03 -1.53 13.64
C ASN A 62 -3.76 -2.61 14.45
N LYS A 63 -4.35 -2.24 15.61
CA LYS A 63 -5.13 -3.16 16.43
C LYS A 63 -6.34 -3.71 15.68
N GLU A 64 -7.04 -2.87 14.91
CA GLU A 64 -8.21 -3.30 14.12
C GLU A 64 -7.80 -4.28 13.02
N TYR A 65 -6.68 -4.01 12.34
CA TYR A 65 -6.13 -4.90 11.33
C TYR A 65 -5.74 -6.28 11.90
N LEU A 66 -5.00 -6.28 13.01
CA LEU A 66 -4.56 -7.51 13.67
C LEU A 66 -5.73 -8.33 14.23
N SER A 67 -6.75 -7.66 14.79
CA SER A 67 -7.97 -8.34 15.25
C SER A 67 -8.70 -9.03 14.10
N GLY A 68 -8.81 -8.38 12.93
CA GLY A 68 -9.45 -9.01 11.77
C GLY A 68 -8.69 -10.22 11.24
N LEU A 69 -7.34 -10.21 11.30
CA LEU A 69 -6.54 -11.38 10.96
C LEU A 69 -6.71 -12.52 11.95
N GLU A 70 -6.79 -12.23 13.26
CA GLU A 70 -7.03 -13.27 14.26
C GLU A 70 -8.44 -13.87 14.11
N ASP A 71 -9.47 -13.05 13.86
CA ASP A 71 -10.84 -13.53 13.62
C ASP A 71 -10.91 -14.52 12.43
N ILE A 72 -10.17 -14.24 11.34
CA ILE A 72 -10.09 -15.14 10.16
C ILE A 72 -9.39 -16.45 10.53
N LYS A 73 -8.32 -16.37 11.33
CA LYS A 73 -7.55 -17.53 11.78
C LYS A 73 -8.34 -18.42 12.74
N ASP A 74 -9.05 -17.82 13.69
CA ASP A 74 -9.95 -18.51 14.63
C ASP A 74 -11.12 -19.18 13.90
N GLY A 75 -11.55 -18.61 12.78
CA GLY A 75 -12.48 -19.21 11.84
C GLY A 75 -11.94 -20.43 11.06
N GLY A 76 -10.68 -20.82 11.27
CA GLY A 76 -10.05 -22.00 10.68
C GLY A 76 -9.32 -21.76 9.35
N THR A 77 -9.18 -20.51 8.90
CA THR A 77 -8.41 -20.18 7.69
C THR A 77 -6.93 -20.05 8.04
N LYS A 78 -6.07 -20.83 7.38
CA LYS A 78 -4.61 -20.64 7.45
C LYS A 78 -4.19 -19.45 6.59
N ILE A 79 -3.66 -18.41 7.22
CA ILE A 79 -3.16 -17.22 6.51
C ILE A 79 -1.77 -17.53 5.95
N VAL A 80 -1.66 -17.61 4.62
CA VAL A 80 -0.39 -17.87 3.92
C VAL A 80 0.46 -16.61 3.88
N SER A 81 -0.16 -15.49 3.54
CA SER A 81 0.47 -14.18 3.49
C SER A 81 -0.56 -13.06 3.53
N VAL A 82 -0.08 -11.85 3.79
CA VAL A 82 -0.90 -10.64 3.78
C VAL A 82 -0.35 -9.64 2.77
N VAL A 83 -1.23 -9.07 1.94
CA VAL A 83 -0.97 -7.89 1.13
C VAL A 83 -1.72 -6.72 1.77
N CYS A 84 -1.01 -5.66 2.15
CA CYS A 84 -1.65 -4.46 2.66
C CYS A 84 -1.09 -3.20 2.00
N ASP A 85 -1.59 -2.05 2.44
CA ASP A 85 -1.17 -0.76 1.93
C ASP A 85 0.30 -0.42 2.29
N GLY A 86 0.71 0.79 1.96
CA GLY A 86 2.06 1.28 2.23
C GLY A 86 2.36 1.66 3.68
N HIS A 87 1.44 1.43 4.62
CA HIS A 87 1.61 1.90 5.99
C HIS A 87 2.67 1.07 6.72
N THR A 88 3.87 1.65 6.88
CA THR A 88 5.03 1.00 7.51
C THR A 88 4.71 0.43 8.89
N GLY A 89 3.87 1.13 9.69
CA GLY A 89 3.48 0.65 11.00
C GLY A 89 2.69 -0.66 10.96
N LEU A 90 1.82 -0.83 9.95
CA LEU A 90 1.05 -2.06 9.76
C LEU A 90 1.95 -3.18 9.23
N LEU A 91 2.76 -2.88 8.22
CA LEU A 91 3.74 -3.82 7.66
C LEU A 91 4.72 -4.37 8.72
N GLN A 92 5.02 -3.60 9.76
CA GLN A 92 5.86 -4.03 10.88
C GLN A 92 5.09 -4.75 11.98
N ALA A 93 3.81 -4.43 12.16
CA ALA A 93 2.97 -5.03 13.20
C ALA A 93 2.55 -6.47 12.85
N ILE A 94 2.45 -6.80 11.56
CA ILE A 94 2.13 -8.15 11.10
C ILE A 94 3.42 -8.99 11.15
N THR A 95 3.51 -9.88 12.14
CA THR A 95 4.67 -10.76 12.36
C THR A 95 4.34 -12.24 12.25
N SER A 96 3.05 -12.60 12.25
CA SER A 96 2.56 -13.99 12.23
C SER A 96 2.69 -14.67 10.88
N CYS A 97 2.87 -13.90 9.81
CA CYS A 97 2.98 -14.40 8.44
C CYS A 97 3.80 -13.47 7.55
N PRO A 98 4.26 -13.98 6.40
CA PRO A 98 4.63 -13.19 5.23
C PRO A 98 3.78 -11.94 4.98
N VAL A 99 4.41 -10.77 4.81
CA VAL A 99 3.71 -9.53 4.47
C VAL A 99 4.32 -8.83 3.25
N GLN A 100 3.45 -8.45 2.32
CA GLN A 100 3.77 -7.70 1.13
C GLN A 100 3.07 -6.35 1.15
N MET A 101 3.83 -5.29 0.84
CA MET A 101 3.25 -4.02 0.44
C MET A 101 2.65 -4.18 -0.95
N CYS A 102 1.40 -3.76 -1.11
CA CYS A 102 0.71 -3.76 -2.37
C CYS A 102 1.47 -2.93 -3.44
N GLN A 103 1.94 -3.61 -4.49
CA GLN A 103 2.67 -2.99 -5.60
C GLN A 103 1.81 -1.95 -6.35
N PHE A 104 0.49 -2.14 -6.40
CA PHE A 104 -0.43 -1.15 -6.94
C PHE A 104 -0.39 0.16 -6.14
N HIS A 105 -0.50 0.07 -4.81
CA HIS A 105 -0.36 1.24 -3.94
C HIS A 105 1.02 1.89 -4.06
N GLN A 106 2.09 1.11 -4.18
CA GLN A 106 3.43 1.64 -4.46
C GLN A 106 3.47 2.42 -5.79
N LEU A 107 2.89 1.87 -6.86
CA LEU A 107 2.80 2.57 -8.14
C LEU A 107 1.97 3.86 -8.02
N GLN A 108 0.87 3.86 -7.27
CA GLN A 108 0.06 5.06 -7.04
C GLN A 108 0.84 6.15 -6.30
N ILE A 109 1.68 5.79 -5.31
CA ILE A 109 2.59 6.74 -4.65
C ILE A 109 3.54 7.38 -5.68
N ILE A 110 4.14 6.57 -6.56
CA ILE A 110 5.06 7.07 -7.59
C ILE A 110 4.34 7.96 -8.59
N ARG A 111 3.15 7.57 -9.08
CA ARG A 111 2.32 8.39 -9.98
C ARG A 111 1.83 9.69 -9.35
N ARG A 112 1.60 9.71 -8.03
CA ARG A 112 1.25 10.95 -7.32
C ARG A 112 2.45 11.88 -7.24
N LEU A 113 3.65 11.34 -7.05
CA LEU A 113 4.88 12.13 -6.93
C LEU A 113 5.42 12.58 -8.29
N LEU A 114 5.32 11.76 -9.32
CA LEU A 114 5.83 12.00 -10.66
C LEU A 114 4.69 12.18 -11.65
N THR A 115 4.77 13.23 -12.46
CA THR A 115 3.81 13.45 -13.56
C THR A 115 3.94 12.35 -14.61
N ASN A 116 2.81 11.82 -15.11
CA ASN A 116 2.80 10.83 -16.21
C ASN A 116 3.43 11.35 -17.51
N ASN A 117 3.40 12.66 -17.73
CA ASN A 117 3.96 13.38 -18.88
C ASN A 117 5.20 14.19 -18.48
N SER A 118 6.07 13.64 -17.63
CA SER A 118 7.32 14.32 -17.28
C SER A 118 8.24 14.42 -18.49
N HIS A 119 8.89 15.56 -18.68
CA HIS A 119 9.98 15.73 -19.65
C HIS A 119 11.37 15.40 -19.06
N LEU A 120 11.45 15.14 -17.75
CA LEU A 120 12.71 14.81 -17.09
C LEU A 120 13.02 13.32 -17.31
N PRO A 121 14.14 12.97 -17.98
CA PRO A 121 14.46 11.56 -18.26
C PRO A 121 14.53 10.71 -16.98
N ALA A 122 15.09 11.24 -15.90
CA ALA A 122 15.13 10.58 -14.60
C ALA A 122 13.74 10.17 -14.07
N SER A 123 12.74 11.03 -14.28
CA SER A 123 11.36 10.76 -13.84
C SER A 123 10.65 9.76 -14.76
N ILE A 124 10.88 9.87 -16.07
CA ILE A 124 10.34 8.92 -17.07
C ILE A 124 10.87 7.52 -16.77
N GLU A 125 12.18 7.38 -16.58
CA GLU A 125 12.84 6.12 -16.29
C GLU A 125 12.35 5.50 -14.97
N LEU A 126 12.23 6.31 -13.90
CA LEU A 126 11.77 5.81 -12.61
C LEU A 126 10.30 5.34 -12.67
N LEU A 127 9.44 6.06 -13.38
CA LEU A 127 8.04 5.68 -13.56
C LEU A 127 7.92 4.41 -14.42
N ALA A 128 8.73 4.28 -15.47
CA ALA A 128 8.78 3.06 -16.28
C ALA A 128 9.24 1.86 -15.45
N LEU A 129 10.28 2.04 -14.62
CA LEU A 129 10.74 1.01 -13.70
C LEU A 129 9.65 0.62 -12.68
N ALA A 130 8.97 1.59 -12.06
CA ALA A 130 7.87 1.32 -11.14
C ALA A 130 6.72 0.52 -11.80
N ARG A 131 6.43 0.76 -13.09
CA ARG A 131 5.45 -0.05 -13.86
C ARG A 131 5.91 -1.48 -14.10
N LYS A 132 7.22 -1.74 -14.15
CA LYS A 132 7.76 -3.10 -14.30
C LYS A 132 7.66 -3.95 -13.03
N MET A 133 7.36 -3.38 -11.85
CA MET A 133 7.25 -4.13 -10.59
C MET A 133 6.32 -5.36 -10.68
N PHE A 134 5.29 -5.29 -11.53
CA PHE A 134 4.31 -6.37 -11.70
C PHE A 134 4.79 -7.50 -12.62
N THR A 135 5.86 -7.29 -13.40
CA THR A 135 6.27 -8.20 -14.47
C THR A 135 7.68 -8.74 -14.32
N ILE A 136 8.54 -8.06 -13.56
CA ILE A 136 9.91 -8.50 -13.31
C ILE A 136 10.09 -8.99 -11.87
N GLY A 137 10.95 -10.00 -11.70
CA GLY A 137 11.27 -10.53 -10.37
C GLY A 137 12.09 -9.56 -9.51
N LYS A 138 12.11 -9.83 -8.20
CA LYS A 138 12.80 -9.03 -7.17
C LYS A 138 14.24 -8.66 -7.56
N GLU A 139 15.04 -9.63 -7.97
CA GLU A 139 16.46 -9.43 -8.26
C GLU A 139 16.67 -8.47 -9.43
N GLN A 140 15.93 -8.66 -10.51
CA GLN A 140 15.98 -7.79 -11.67
C GLN A 140 15.53 -6.37 -11.31
N PHE A 141 14.44 -6.24 -10.54
CA PHE A 141 13.96 -4.93 -10.09
C PHE A 141 15.01 -4.20 -9.24
N LEU A 142 15.62 -4.88 -8.27
CA LEU A 142 16.66 -4.31 -7.42
C LEU A 142 17.88 -3.86 -8.22
N MET A 143 18.29 -4.68 -9.20
CA MET A 143 19.39 -4.35 -10.09
C MET A 143 19.09 -3.13 -10.97
N GLU A 144 17.92 -3.09 -11.64
CA GLU A 144 17.51 -1.94 -12.46
C GLU A 144 17.35 -0.66 -11.61
N PHE A 145 16.76 -0.78 -10.41
CA PHE A 145 16.62 0.34 -9.47
C PHE A 145 17.96 0.86 -8.95
N GLY A 146 18.91 -0.04 -8.66
CA GLY A 146 20.27 0.32 -8.28
C GLY A 146 21.00 1.08 -9.38
N LYS A 147 20.93 0.61 -10.62
CA LYS A 147 21.49 1.30 -11.79
C LYS A 147 20.89 2.69 -11.98
N TRP A 148 19.56 2.82 -11.86
CA TRP A 148 18.90 4.12 -11.91
C TRP A 148 19.36 5.04 -10.78
N CYS A 149 19.49 4.53 -9.54
CA CYS A 149 19.95 5.33 -8.41
C CYS A 149 21.37 5.87 -8.62
N ALA A 150 22.29 5.05 -9.14
CA ALA A 150 23.67 5.45 -9.42
C ALA A 150 23.73 6.47 -10.56
N ARG A 151 23.01 6.23 -11.66
CA ARG A 151 23.00 7.13 -12.83
C ARG A 151 22.53 8.54 -12.50
N TRP A 152 21.52 8.66 -11.63
CA TRP A 152 20.88 9.94 -11.32
C TRP A 152 21.32 10.52 -9.96
N GLU A 153 22.38 10.00 -9.33
CA GLU A 153 22.78 10.41 -7.99
C GLU A 153 23.12 11.90 -7.90
N ASP A 154 24.03 12.39 -8.74
CA ASP A 154 24.44 13.81 -8.75
C ASP A 154 23.27 14.73 -9.06
N PHE A 155 22.48 14.39 -10.09
CA PHE A 155 21.27 15.11 -10.45
C PHE A 155 20.30 15.20 -9.26
N LEU A 156 20.06 14.09 -8.55
CA LEU A 156 19.19 14.08 -7.36
C LEU A 156 19.76 14.85 -6.16
N ASN A 157 21.07 15.12 -6.15
CA ASN A 157 21.74 15.86 -5.09
C ASN A 157 21.85 17.37 -5.39
N GLU A 158 21.50 17.80 -6.60
CA GLU A 158 21.38 19.22 -6.95
C GLU A 158 20.53 20.00 -5.94
N ARG A 159 21.01 21.20 -5.59
CA ARG A 159 20.37 22.09 -4.63
C ARG A 159 20.15 23.46 -5.26
N THR A 160 19.00 24.04 -4.95
CA THR A 160 18.64 25.42 -5.29
C THR A 160 18.68 26.27 -4.03
N THR A 161 19.36 27.41 -4.11
CA THR A 161 19.35 28.44 -3.06
C THR A 161 18.09 29.27 -3.18
N LEU A 162 17.33 29.37 -2.09
CA LEU A 162 16.13 30.19 -2.01
C LEU A 162 16.50 31.64 -1.72
N ILE A 163 15.56 32.56 -1.95
CA ILE A 163 15.70 33.99 -1.63
C ILE A 163 16.05 34.21 -0.15
N SER A 164 15.63 33.30 0.73
CA SER A 164 15.96 33.33 2.16
C SER A 164 17.38 32.89 2.52
N GLY A 165 18.23 32.56 1.53
CA GLY A 165 19.58 32.01 1.73
C GLY A 165 19.61 30.52 2.10
N LYS A 166 18.46 29.89 2.40
CA LYS A 166 18.36 28.46 2.67
C LYS A 166 18.46 27.65 1.37
N THR A 167 19.09 26.48 1.42
CA THR A 167 19.16 25.57 0.27
C THR A 167 18.12 24.46 0.36
N THR A 168 17.53 24.10 -0.77
CA THR A 168 16.62 22.95 -0.90
C THR A 168 17.04 22.06 -2.07
N TYR A 169 16.70 20.78 -2.04
CA TYR A 169 16.94 19.92 -3.20
C TYR A 169 16.12 20.42 -4.38
N THR A 170 16.71 20.46 -5.58
CA THR A 170 16.03 20.90 -6.79
C THR A 170 14.91 19.90 -7.16
N HIS A 171 15.20 18.60 -7.10
CA HIS A 171 14.28 17.53 -7.54
C HIS A 171 13.53 16.86 -6.38
N ARG A 172 12.94 17.64 -5.47
CA ARG A 172 12.32 17.14 -4.21
C ARG A 172 11.36 15.97 -4.44
N ARG A 173 10.43 16.09 -5.39
CA ARG A 173 9.40 15.07 -5.65
C ARG A 173 10.02 13.76 -6.14
N LEU A 174 11.01 13.84 -7.04
CA LEU A 174 11.73 12.67 -7.54
C LEU A 174 12.54 11.98 -6.44
N ARG A 175 13.19 12.75 -5.56
CA ARG A 175 13.85 12.20 -4.37
C ARG A 175 12.87 11.51 -3.43
N THR A 176 11.68 12.08 -3.21
CA THR A 176 10.63 11.44 -2.41
C THR A 176 10.15 10.14 -3.06
N ALA A 177 10.01 10.10 -4.39
CA ALA A 177 9.64 8.90 -5.13
C ALA A 177 10.69 7.79 -4.96
N LYS A 178 11.98 8.11 -5.16
CA LYS A 178 13.10 7.20 -4.86
C LYS A 178 13.05 6.69 -3.42
N ARG A 179 12.82 7.60 -2.46
CA ARG A 179 12.76 7.25 -1.03
C ARG A 179 11.61 6.31 -0.71
N SER A 180 10.43 6.50 -1.31
CA SER A 180 9.29 5.60 -1.12
C SER A 180 9.67 4.19 -1.56
N LEU A 181 10.10 4.02 -2.83
CA LEU A 181 10.53 2.71 -3.34
C LEU A 181 11.56 2.07 -2.41
N ARG A 182 12.61 2.81 -2.07
CA ARG A 182 13.68 2.30 -1.19
C ARG A 182 13.19 1.86 0.19
N THR A 183 12.27 2.60 0.79
CA THR A 183 11.67 2.25 2.10
C THR A 183 10.90 0.94 2.01
N HIS A 184 10.21 0.73 0.89
CA HIS A 184 9.29 -0.38 0.70
C HIS A 184 9.90 -1.62 0.07
N LEU A 185 11.11 -1.55 -0.51
CA LEU A 185 11.80 -2.66 -1.21
C LEU A 185 11.74 -4.01 -0.48
N LYS A 186 11.93 -4.02 0.85
CA LYS A 186 11.93 -5.25 1.64
C LYS A 186 10.57 -5.94 1.73
N TRP A 187 9.49 -5.24 1.39
CA TRP A 187 8.11 -5.73 1.40
C TRP A 187 7.47 -5.81 -0.01
N LEU A 188 8.15 -5.42 -1.09
CA LEU A 188 7.50 -5.33 -2.42
C LEU A 188 7.39 -6.66 -3.17
N PHE A 189 8.17 -7.67 -2.80
CA PHE A 189 8.33 -8.92 -3.54
C PHE A 189 8.39 -10.12 -2.60
N TYR A 190 7.40 -10.24 -1.71
CA TYR A 190 7.34 -11.34 -0.75
C TYR A 190 6.48 -12.51 -1.28
N ILE A 191 5.44 -12.20 -2.04
CA ILE A 191 4.43 -13.13 -2.58
C ILE A 191 4.67 -13.34 -4.07
#